data_AF-X1SX08-F1
#
_entry.id   AF-X1SX08-F1
#
_cell.length_a   1.000
_cell.length_b   1.000
_cell.length_c   1.000
_cell.angle_alpha   90.00
_cell.angle_beta   90.00
_cell.angle_gamma   90.00
#
_symmetry.space_group_name_H-M   'P 1'
#
loop_
_entity.id
_entity.type
_entity.pdbx_description
1 polymer ?
#
loop_
_entity_poly.entity_id
_entity_poly.type
_entity_poly.pdbx_seq_one_letter_code
_entity_poly.pdbx_strand_id
1 'polypeptide(L)'
;IRKFFNLMFQDKDITIYGDGTQLRDYTYVSDIVNDLYLSAEKDESSGQIFNLGYSSPINVNELVEKMYSISGKSKKVKYIESQQGDVDITYPKFAYFIYRRMINKK
;
A
#
# COMPACT_ATOMS: atom_id res chain seq x y z
N ILE A 1 7.37 -2.67 -1.98
CA ILE A 1 8.01 -2.81 -0.64
C ILE A 1 9.11 -3.88 -0.61
N ARG A 2 8.90 -5.13 -1.04
CA ARG A 2 9.92 -6.22 -1.03
C ARG A 2 11.34 -5.79 -1.48
N LYS A 3 11.46 -5.06 -2.60
CA LYS A 3 12.75 -4.58 -3.12
C LYS A 3 13.52 -3.73 -2.11
N PHE A 4 12.83 -2.89 -1.33
CA PHE A 4 13.45 -2.03 -0.32
C PHE A 4 14.02 -2.85 0.84
N PHE A 5 13.26 -3.82 1.36
CA PHE A 5 13.76 -4.73 2.39
C PHE A 5 14.96 -5.53 1.91
N ASN A 6 14.93 -6.06 0.68
CA ASN A 6 16.07 -6.79 0.12
C ASN A 6 17.35 -5.94 0.06
N LEU A 7 17.24 -4.68 -0.37
CA LEU A 7 18.39 -3.77 -0.41
C LEU A 7 18.89 -3.45 1.00
N MET A 8 17.99 -3.13 1.92
CA MET A 8 18.28 -2.84 3.32
C MET A 8 19.01 -4.00 4.02
N PHE A 9 18.55 -5.25 3.83
CA PHE A 9 19.18 -6.43 4.44
C PHE A 9 20.51 -6.79 3.78
N GLN A 10 20.77 -6.31 2.57
CA GLN A 10 22.08 -6.39 1.91
C GLN A 10 22.97 -5.17 2.19
N ASP A 11 22.55 -4.27 3.10
CA ASP A 11 23.23 -3.00 3.42
C ASP A 11 23.48 -2.10 2.20
N LYS A 12 22.63 -2.22 1.17
CA LYS A 12 22.62 -1.42 -0.05
C LYS A 12 21.61 -0.29 0.04
N ASP A 13 21.86 0.79 -0.71
CA ASP A 13 20.99 1.96 -0.75
C ASP A 13 19.62 1.64 -1.34
N ILE A 14 18.57 2.04 -0.63
CA ILE A 14 17.22 2.09 -1.20
C ILE A 14 17.19 3.19 -2.24
N THR A 15 16.74 2.85 -3.45
CA THR A 15 16.58 3.82 -4.55
C THR A 15 15.15 4.34 -4.56
N ILE A 16 14.98 5.65 -4.42
CA ILE A 16 13.71 6.36 -4.59
C ILE A 16 13.77 7.13 -5.90
N TYR A 17 12.74 6.97 -6.73
CA TYR A 17 12.55 7.74 -7.95
C TYR A 17 11.75 9.00 -7.60
N GLY A 18 12.21 10.17 -8.05
CA GLY A 18 11.70 11.46 -7.60
C GLY A 18 12.19 11.82 -6.20
N ASP A 19 11.41 12.62 -5.47
CA ASP A 19 11.76 13.15 -4.15
C ASP A 19 11.19 12.35 -2.96
N GLY A 20 10.42 11.29 -3.24
CA GLY A 20 9.81 10.46 -2.21
C GLY A 20 8.49 11.01 -1.64
N THR A 21 7.97 12.12 -2.17
CA THR A 21 6.70 12.75 -1.73
C THR A 21 5.47 12.08 -2.32
N GLN A 22 5.64 11.23 -3.34
CA GLN A 22 4.54 10.52 -3.95
C GLN A 22 3.81 9.64 -2.93
N LEU A 23 2.49 9.66 -2.99
CA LEU A 23 1.60 8.97 -2.09
C LEU A 23 1.23 7.61 -2.65
N ARG A 24 1.39 6.57 -1.83
CA ARG A 24 1.06 5.19 -2.20
C ARG A 24 0.14 4.58 -1.15
N ASP A 25 -0.90 3.90 -1.62
CA ASP A 25 -1.78 3.11 -0.77
C ASP A 25 -1.16 1.73 -0.59
N TYR A 26 -0.66 1.45 0.61
CA TYR A 26 -0.09 0.17 0.96
C TYR A 26 -1.11 -0.62 1.76
N THR A 27 -1.57 -1.74 1.22
CA THR A 27 -2.53 -2.63 1.90
C THR A 27 -1.82 -3.88 2.39
N TYR A 28 -2.10 -4.29 3.62
CA TYR A 28 -1.53 -5.50 4.16
C TYR A 28 -2.23 -6.73 3.58
N VAL A 29 -1.48 -7.82 3.38
CA VAL A 29 -1.98 -9.02 2.68
C VAL A 29 -3.18 -9.64 3.37
N SER A 30 -3.22 -9.64 4.72
CA SER A 30 -4.35 -10.22 5.45
C SER A 30 -5.64 -9.43 5.25
N ASP A 31 -5.57 -8.12 5.02
CA ASP A 31 -6.75 -7.31 4.73
C ASP A 31 -7.35 -7.71 3.38
N ILE A 32 -6.49 -7.90 2.36
CA ILE A 32 -6.92 -8.39 1.04
C ILE A 32 -7.54 -9.79 1.14
N VAL A 33 -6.92 -10.70 1.91
CA VAL A 33 -7.46 -12.06 2.09
C VAL A 33 -8.83 -12.02 2.76
N ASN A 34 -9.01 -11.19 3.79
CA ASN A 34 -10.29 -11.01 4.45
C ASN A 34 -11.36 -10.44 3.52
N ASP A 35 -11.01 -9.41 2.73
CA ASP A 35 -11.94 -8.80 1.78
C ASP A 35 -12.37 -9.78 0.68
N LEU A 36 -11.44 -10.59 0.18
CA LEU A 36 -11.74 -11.64 -0.80
C LEU A 36 -12.67 -12.71 -0.22
N TYR A 37 -12.40 -13.16 1.02
CA TYR A 37 -13.25 -14.11 1.71
C TYR A 37 -14.67 -13.58 1.89
N LEU A 38 -14.82 -12.36 2.42
CA LEU A 38 -16.12 -11.71 2.60
C LEU A 38 -16.85 -11.49 1.28
N SER A 39 -16.12 -11.14 0.22
CA SER A 39 -16.71 -10.98 -1.11
C SER A 39 -17.28 -12.28 -1.64
N ALA A 40 -16.61 -13.41 -1.38
CA ALA A 40 -17.06 -14.74 -1.82
C ALA A 40 -18.29 -15.25 -1.05
N GLU A 41 -18.49 -14.86 0.21
CA GLU A 41 -19.60 -15.33 1.05
C GLU A 41 -20.93 -14.59 0.83
N LYS A 42 -20.91 -13.46 0.11
CA LYS A 42 -22.07 -12.57 0.02
C LYS A 42 -22.61 -12.53 -1.39
N ASP A 43 -23.85 -12.95 -1.57
CA ASP A 43 -24.55 -12.89 -2.86
C ASP A 43 -24.58 -11.46 -3.44
N GLU A 44 -24.62 -10.44 -2.57
CA GLU A 44 -24.59 -9.03 -2.99
C GLU A 44 -23.28 -8.61 -3.67
N SER A 45 -22.20 -9.40 -3.55
CA SER A 45 -20.94 -9.19 -4.27
C SER A 45 -21.00 -9.64 -5.72
N SER A 46 -21.97 -10.47 -6.10
CA SER A 46 -22.00 -11.08 -7.42
C SER A 46 -22.19 -10.02 -8.52
N GLY A 47 -21.32 -10.05 -9.53
CA GLY A 47 -21.30 -9.09 -10.63
C GLY A 47 -20.85 -7.68 -10.25
N GLN A 48 -20.37 -7.46 -9.02
CA GLN A 48 -19.87 -6.16 -8.57
C GLN A 48 -18.35 -6.02 -8.78
N ILE A 49 -17.90 -4.78 -8.94
CA ILE A 49 -16.48 -4.43 -9.05
C ILE A 49 -16.09 -3.65 -7.81
N PHE A 50 -15.03 -4.10 -7.14
CA PHE A 50 -14.51 -3.48 -5.92
C PHE A 50 -13.03 -3.15 -6.08
N ASN A 51 -12.64 -1.98 -5.58
CA ASN A 51 -11.24 -1.68 -5.32
C ASN A 51 -10.90 -2.15 -3.90
N LEU A 52 -9.87 -3.00 -3.77
CA LEU A 52 -9.32 -3.41 -2.48
C LEU A 52 -8.07 -2.58 -2.17
N GLY A 53 -7.92 -2.16 -0.92
CA GLY A 53 -7.02 -1.08 -0.52
C GLY A 53 -7.13 -0.72 0.95
N TYR A 54 -6.37 0.27 1.43
CA TYR A 54 -6.56 0.85 2.77
C TYR A 54 -7.18 2.25 2.74
N SER A 55 -7.14 2.94 1.60
CA SER A 55 -7.63 4.33 1.41
C SER A 55 -6.97 5.35 2.34
N SER A 56 -5.75 5.07 2.80
CA SER A 56 -4.94 6.01 3.56
C SER A 56 -3.50 5.95 3.03
N PRO A 57 -3.24 6.61 1.89
CA PRO A 57 -1.91 6.64 1.31
C PRO A 57 -0.93 7.35 2.22
N ILE A 58 0.31 6.86 2.24
CA ILE A 58 1.44 7.52 2.89
C ILE A 58 2.50 7.85 1.86
N ASN A 59 3.37 8.81 2.18
CA ASN A 59 4.47 9.14 1.30
C ASN A 59 5.57 8.05 1.35
N VAL A 60 6.32 7.90 0.25
CA VAL A 60 7.38 6.89 0.16
C VAL A 60 8.47 7.12 1.21
N ASN A 61 8.78 8.38 1.52
CA ASN A 61 9.75 8.74 2.57
C ASN A 61 9.33 8.21 3.96
N GLU A 62 8.05 8.25 4.30
CA GLU A 62 7.46 7.82 5.57
C GLU A 62 7.50 6.30 5.67
N LEU A 63 7.20 5.59 4.57
CA LEU A 63 7.40 4.15 4.49
C LEU A 63 8.86 3.79 4.80
N VAL A 64 9.81 4.44 4.12
CA VAL A 64 11.23 4.13 4.28
C VAL A 64 11.72 4.46 5.69
N GLU A 65 11.26 5.58 6.27
CA GLU A 65 11.57 5.95 7.65
C GLU A 65 11.08 4.90 8.64
N LYS A 66 9.81 4.46 8.52
CA LYS A 66 9.26 3.38 9.34
C LYS A 66 10.06 2.09 9.20
N MET A 67 10.46 1.72 7.99
CA MET A 67 11.25 0.51 7.76
C MET A 67 12.61 0.55 8.48
N TYR A 68 13.34 1.68 8.41
CA TYR A 68 14.62 1.82 9.10
C TYR A 68 14.45 1.88 10.62
N SER A 69 13.45 2.61 11.11
CA SER A 69 13.13 2.68 12.54
C SER A 69 12.83 1.29 13.13
N ILE A 70 12.03 0.48 12.44
CA ILE A 70 11.67 -0.88 12.89
C ILE A 70 12.86 -1.84 12.80
N SER A 71 13.68 -1.74 11.74
CA SER A 71 14.81 -2.65 11.54
C SER A 71 16.03 -2.36 12.41
N GLY A 72 16.13 -1.15 12.99
CA GLY A 72 17.30 -0.70 13.75
C GLY A 72 18.56 -0.45 12.89
N LYS A 73 18.43 -0.48 11.55
CA LYS A 73 19.55 -0.19 10.63
C LYS A 73 19.70 1.30 10.36
N SER A 74 20.91 1.73 10.04
CA SER A 74 21.17 3.10 9.60
C SER A 74 20.57 3.37 8.22
N LYS A 75 19.88 4.49 8.08
CA LYS A 75 19.21 4.90 6.84
C LYS A 75 20.20 5.10 5.69
N LYS A 76 20.03 4.33 4.62
CA LYS A 76 20.76 4.46 3.34
C LYS A 76 19.77 4.60 2.19
N VAL A 77 19.68 5.81 1.62
CA VAL A 77 18.72 6.15 0.57
C VAL A 77 19.42 6.99 -0.49
N LYS A 78 19.15 6.69 -1.75
CA LYS A 78 19.52 7.52 -2.90
C LYS A 78 18.29 7.93 -3.69
N TYR A 79 18.24 9.19 -4.09
CA TYR A 79 17.19 9.75 -4.93
C TYR A 79 17.71 9.84 -6.36
N ILE A 80 16.88 9.45 -7.33
CA ILE A 80 17.17 9.55 -8.76
C ILE A 80 15.98 10.18 -9.49
N GLU A 81 16.16 10.54 -10.75
CA GLU A 81 15.10 11.14 -11.56
C GLU A 81 13.80 10.32 -11.53
N SER A 82 12.67 11.03 -11.53
CA SER A 82 11.35 10.41 -11.57
C SER A 82 11.20 9.61 -12.86
N GLN A 83 10.40 8.54 -12.80
CA GLN A 83 10.12 7.73 -13.97
C GLN A 83 9.00 8.36 -14.78
N GLN A 84 9.16 8.39 -16.11
CA GLN A 84 8.07 8.80 -17.00
C GLN A 84 6.88 7.85 -16.79
N GLY A 85 5.71 8.43 -16.50
CA GLY A 85 4.48 7.69 -16.23
C GLY A 85 4.26 7.29 -14.78
N ASP A 86 5.15 7.66 -13.85
CA ASP A 86 4.86 7.50 -12.42
C ASP A 86 3.76 8.47 -11.98
N VAL A 87 2.85 8.01 -11.14
CA VAL A 87 1.70 8.79 -10.66
C VAL A 87 2.01 9.41 -9.30
N ASP A 88 1.52 10.61 -9.03
CA ASP A 88 1.78 11.27 -7.75
C ASP A 88 1.02 10.60 -6.60
N ILE A 89 -0.20 10.13 -6.85
CA ILE A 89 -1.08 9.56 -5.82
C ILE A 89 -1.75 8.30 -6.35
N THR A 90 -1.67 7.21 -5.59
CA THR A 90 -2.58 6.07 -5.73
C THR A 90 -3.57 6.09 -4.58
N TYR A 91 -4.86 6.20 -4.86
CA TYR A 91 -5.92 6.19 -3.85
C TYR A 91 -7.06 5.29 -4.34
N PRO A 92 -7.29 4.12 -3.73
CA PRO A 92 -8.45 3.33 -4.06
C PRO A 92 -9.67 4.08 -3.53
N LYS A 93 -10.58 4.44 -4.44
CA LYS A 93 -11.90 4.92 -4.05
C LYS A 93 -12.65 3.71 -3.51
N PHE A 94 -12.67 3.56 -2.18
CA PHE A 94 -13.31 2.43 -1.53
C PHE A 94 -14.82 2.43 -1.74
N ALA A 95 -15.36 1.24 -1.98
CA ALA A 95 -16.77 0.94 -1.77
C ALA A 95 -17.04 0.66 -0.27
N TYR A 96 -16.47 1.45 0.64
CA TYR A 96 -16.67 1.33 2.11
C TYR A 96 -18.15 1.36 2.50
N PHE A 97 -18.97 2.00 1.65
CA PHE A 97 -20.42 2.03 1.78
C PHE A 97 -21.08 0.65 1.68
N ILE A 98 -20.47 -0.32 0.98
CA ILE A 98 -20.96 -1.70 0.86
C ILE A 98 -20.41 -2.59 1.98
N TYR A 99 -19.13 -2.48 2.36
CA TYR A 99 -18.56 -3.20 3.52
C TYR A 99 -19.38 -2.98 4.80
N ARG A 100 -19.75 -1.72 5.11
CA ARG A 100 -20.66 -1.43 6.25
C ARG A 100 -22.07 -1.99 6.06
N ARG A 101 -22.55 -2.13 4.82
CA ARG A 101 -23.89 -2.67 4.51
C ARG A 101 -23.92 -4.20 4.60
N MET A 102 -22.79 -4.86 4.34
CA MET A 102 -22.64 -6.32 4.38
C MET A 102 -22.38 -6.87 5.78
N ILE A 103 -21.73 -6.08 6.66
CA ILE A 103 -21.38 -6.48 8.03
C ILE A 103 -22.42 -6.01 9.06
N ASN A 104 -23.13 -4.91 8.82
CA ASN A 104 -24.17 -4.41 9.76
C ASN A 104 -25.60 -4.87 9.43
N LYS A 105 -25.80 -5.86 8.55
CA LYS A 105 -27.08 -6.58 8.51
C LYS A 105 -27.07 -7.67 9.59
N LYS A 106 -27.28 -7.27 10.83
CA LYS A 106 -27.96 -8.10 11.83
C LYS A 106 -29.37 -7.56 12.00
#